data_AF-A0A073BDD0-F1
#
_entry.id   AF-A0A073BDD0-F1
#
_cell.length_a   1.000
_cell.length_b   1.000
_cell.length_c   1.000
_cell.angle_alpha   90.00
_cell.angle_beta   90.00
_cell.angle_gamma   90.00
#
_symmetry.space_group_name_H-M   'P 1'
#
loop_
_entity.id
_entity.type
_entity.pdbx_description
1 polymer ?
#
loop_
_entity_poly.entity_id
_entity_poly.type
_entity_poly.pdbx_seq_one_letter_code
_entity_poly.pdbx_strand_id
1 'polypeptide(L)'
;MTGLGEFSTHHRDGSMVTKRLTGNYPGGQAFVSAGRLGEQGMRSYLAALRAVGVRLPDDLDIVADDPLTVRHSWVPGPTLVEIADTDPPVFAAAVEEITAWVRGLDLVDARIDTNLANFCLVDSRPVLVDVLPPLVPSRRPRPVTLFDRLFCALCFDTAVTLDALCGYALRTALRTERREAVTAVHRVMESAATPAGPAHGFPARWFRGRLRLALRCASGEESSETMHEFFALTSVLTFRQLDEAARRQRLGHVAVRMRELGL
;
A
#
# COMPACT_ATOMS: atom_id res chain seq x y z
N MET A 1 26.90 3.64 11.35
CA MET A 1 25.71 3.98 12.16
C MET A 1 24.54 4.14 11.22
N THR A 2 23.58 3.24 11.37
CA THR A 2 22.48 2.92 10.46
C THR A 2 21.30 3.86 10.66
N GLY A 3 20.97 4.64 9.62
CA GLY A 3 19.78 5.48 9.56
C GLY A 3 18.91 5.10 8.37
N LEU A 4 18.38 3.87 8.36
CA LEU A 4 17.29 3.49 7.46
C LEU A 4 15.98 3.84 8.17
N GLY A 5 15.49 5.05 7.92
CA GLY A 5 14.25 5.57 8.49
C GLY A 5 13.77 6.92 7.93
N GLU A 6 14.48 7.52 6.98
CA GLU A 6 13.98 8.67 6.22
C GLU A 6 13.15 8.17 5.03
N PHE A 7 11.83 8.17 5.21
CA PHE A 7 10.90 8.07 4.09
C PHE A 7 11.18 9.22 3.12
N SER A 8 11.69 8.87 1.94
CA SER A 8 12.07 9.79 0.87
C SER A 8 10.86 10.60 0.39
N THR A 9 10.54 11.69 1.07
CA THR A 9 9.67 12.85 0.74
C THR A 9 9.24 13.64 1.99
N HIS A 10 9.54 13.15 3.20
CA HIS A 10 9.19 13.82 4.46
C HIS A 10 10.34 14.71 4.93
N HIS A 11 10.07 15.99 5.16
CA HIS A 11 10.94 16.81 6.00
C HIS A 11 10.32 16.85 7.40
N ARG A 12 11.03 16.27 8.36
CA ARG A 12 10.72 16.43 9.78
C ARG A 12 11.48 17.64 10.29
N ASP A 13 10.73 18.66 10.68
CA ASP A 13 11.27 19.83 11.37
C ASP A 13 10.76 19.80 12.83
N GLY A 14 11.62 19.33 13.73
CA GLY A 14 11.24 19.10 15.13
C GLY A 14 10.10 18.09 15.28
N SER A 15 8.94 18.56 15.76
CA SER A 15 7.71 17.78 15.94
C SER A 15 6.77 17.86 14.75
N MET A 16 7.10 18.60 13.68
CA MET A 16 6.21 18.80 12.54
C MET A 16 6.69 17.98 11.33
N VAL A 17 5.74 17.41 10.61
CA VAL A 17 5.94 16.78 9.31
C VAL A 17 5.31 17.67 8.26
N THR A 18 6.09 18.06 7.27
CA THR A 18 5.60 18.75 6.07
C THR A 18 5.85 17.90 4.85
N LYS A 19 4.80 17.63 4.08
CA LYS A 19 4.89 16.90 2.82
C LYS A 19 4.40 17.77 1.67
N ARG A 20 5.24 17.85 0.63
CA ARG A 20 5.03 18.69 -0.56
C ARG A 20 4.94 17.81 -1.79
N LEU A 21 3.83 17.88 -2.52
CA LEU A 21 3.69 17.18 -3.80
C LEU A 21 4.39 17.97 -4.91
N THR A 22 5.70 17.81 -5.00
CA THR A 22 6.50 18.38 -6.09
C THR A 22 6.47 17.46 -7.32
N GLY A 23 6.85 17.99 -8.49
CA GLY A 23 6.83 17.29 -9.78
C GLY A 23 7.65 16.00 -9.90
N ASN A 24 8.28 15.55 -8.82
CA ASN A 24 9.10 14.34 -8.74
C ASN A 24 8.41 13.27 -7.90
N TYR A 25 7.13 12.96 -8.19
CA TYR A 25 6.44 11.88 -7.50
C TYR A 25 6.95 10.49 -7.96
N PRO A 26 7.21 9.54 -7.04
CA PRO A 26 7.67 8.19 -7.39
C PRO A 26 6.82 7.44 -8.43
N GLY A 27 5.51 7.69 -8.45
CA GLY A 27 4.57 7.13 -9.43
C GLY A 27 4.65 7.71 -10.85
N GLY A 28 5.57 8.65 -11.12
CA GLY A 28 5.75 9.30 -12.42
C GLY A 28 4.98 10.62 -12.57
N GLN A 29 5.26 11.34 -13.66
CA GLN A 29 4.66 12.66 -13.96
C GLN A 29 3.12 12.65 -13.97
N ALA A 30 2.49 11.52 -14.25
CA ALA A 30 1.03 11.43 -14.30
C ALA A 30 0.39 11.63 -12.91
N PHE A 31 1.03 11.21 -11.83
CA PHE A 31 0.55 11.40 -10.45
C PHE A 31 0.86 12.80 -9.90
N VAL A 32 1.80 13.52 -10.50
CA VAL A 32 2.04 14.95 -10.21
C VAL A 32 0.81 15.78 -10.58
N SER A 33 0.03 15.36 -11.57
CA SER A 33 -1.21 16.04 -11.94
C SER A 33 -2.27 16.01 -10.83
N ALA A 34 -2.15 15.11 -9.84
CA ALA A 34 -2.97 15.13 -8.63
C ALA A 34 -2.74 16.40 -7.79
N GLY A 35 -1.59 17.07 -7.93
CA GLY A 35 -1.36 18.40 -7.35
C GLY A 35 -2.27 19.49 -7.90
N ARG A 36 -2.90 19.27 -9.06
CA ARG A 36 -3.90 20.19 -9.65
C ARG A 36 -5.28 20.06 -9.00
N LEU A 37 -5.43 19.20 -8.00
CA LEU A 37 -6.67 19.06 -7.23
C LEU A 37 -6.99 20.34 -6.44
N GLY A 38 -5.96 21.12 -6.11
CA GLY A 38 -6.07 22.35 -5.33
C GLY A 38 -6.50 22.09 -3.88
N GLU A 39 -6.59 23.16 -3.10
CA GLU A 39 -6.98 23.08 -1.69
C GLU A 39 -8.38 22.47 -1.51
N GLN A 40 -9.38 22.96 -2.25
CA GLN A 40 -10.76 22.51 -2.15
C GLN A 40 -10.88 21.01 -2.42
N GLY A 41 -10.25 20.50 -3.48
CA GLY A 41 -10.34 19.09 -3.81
C GLY A 41 -9.57 18.22 -2.80
N MET A 42 -8.45 18.72 -2.24
CA MET A 42 -7.77 18.04 -1.15
C MET A 42 -8.63 17.98 0.13
N ARG A 43 -9.35 19.06 0.47
CA ARG A 43 -10.32 19.07 1.57
C ARG A 43 -11.42 18.02 1.36
N SER A 44 -11.98 17.93 0.16
CA SER A 44 -13.00 16.92 -0.19
C SER A 44 -12.45 15.49 -0.09
N TYR A 45 -11.22 15.25 -0.55
CA TYR A 45 -10.54 13.97 -0.42
C TYR A 45 -10.36 13.57 1.05
N LEU A 46 -9.83 14.46 1.89
CA LEU A 46 -9.66 14.19 3.32
C LEU A 46 -11.00 13.98 4.05
N ALA A 47 -12.04 14.72 3.66
CA ALA A 47 -13.39 14.52 4.20
C ALA A 47 -13.96 13.15 3.83
N ALA A 48 -13.76 12.69 2.59
CA ALA A 48 -14.16 11.37 2.14
C ALA A 48 -13.44 10.25 2.93
N LEU A 49 -12.13 10.40 3.20
CA LEU A 49 -11.39 9.47 4.06
C LEU A 49 -11.97 9.42 5.48
N ARG A 50 -12.20 10.58 6.11
CA ARG A 50 -12.77 10.65 7.46
C ARG A 50 -14.18 10.06 7.53
N ALA A 51 -14.99 10.25 6.48
CA ALA A 51 -16.38 9.76 6.43
C ALA A 51 -16.48 8.23 6.52
N VAL A 52 -15.47 7.50 6.03
CA VAL A 52 -15.40 6.03 6.16
C VAL A 52 -14.63 5.56 7.40
N GLY A 53 -14.24 6.48 8.27
CA GLY A 53 -13.55 6.20 9.53
C GLY A 53 -12.02 6.12 9.45
N VAL A 54 -11.39 6.53 8.34
CA VAL A 54 -9.92 6.62 8.26
C VAL A 54 -9.43 7.62 9.30
N ARG A 55 -8.53 7.17 10.18
CA ARG A 55 -7.85 8.04 11.14
C ARG A 55 -6.67 8.75 10.47
N LEU A 56 -6.68 10.06 10.60
CA LEU A 56 -5.67 10.99 10.11
C LEU A 56 -5.02 11.70 11.30
N PRO A 57 -3.83 12.29 11.16
CA PRO A 57 -3.25 13.12 12.20
C PRO A 57 -4.20 14.26 12.62
N ASP A 58 -4.30 14.53 13.93
CA ASP A 58 -5.31 15.43 14.51
C ASP A 58 -5.21 16.88 13.99
N ASP A 59 -3.99 17.33 13.68
CA ASP A 59 -3.68 18.68 13.18
C ASP A 59 -3.28 18.68 11.70
N LEU A 60 -3.73 17.68 10.94
CA LEU A 60 -3.52 17.63 9.50
C LEU A 60 -4.19 18.82 8.80
N ASP A 61 -3.36 19.67 8.21
CA ASP A 61 -3.74 20.91 7.54
C ASP A 61 -3.15 21.01 6.14
N ILE A 62 -3.85 21.76 5.26
CA ILE A 62 -3.40 22.08 3.91
C ILE A 62 -2.81 23.50 3.96
N VAL A 63 -1.49 23.61 3.82
CA VAL A 63 -0.77 24.88 4.05
C VAL A 63 -0.39 25.61 2.77
N ALA A 64 -0.44 24.93 1.63
CA ALA A 64 -0.28 25.54 0.31
C ALA A 64 -0.98 24.68 -0.76
N ASP A 65 -1.47 25.33 -1.82
CA ASP A 65 -2.15 24.69 -2.96
C ASP A 65 -1.23 24.50 -4.17
N ASP A 66 -0.27 25.42 -4.42
CA ASP A 66 0.73 25.30 -5.47
C ASP A 66 2.18 25.48 -4.96
N PRO A 67 2.96 24.39 -4.89
CA PRO A 67 2.51 23.01 -5.00
C PRO A 67 1.79 22.57 -3.73
N LEU A 68 0.84 21.66 -3.90
CA LEU A 68 0.03 21.11 -2.82
C LEU A 68 0.92 20.63 -1.67
N THR A 69 0.73 21.23 -0.50
CA THR A 69 1.53 20.98 0.69
C THR A 69 0.61 20.72 1.87
N VAL A 70 0.83 19.60 2.55
CA VAL A 70 0.17 19.27 3.81
C VAL A 70 1.16 19.27 4.95
N ARG A 71 0.65 19.58 6.14
CA ARG A 71 1.42 19.61 7.36
C ARG A 71 0.62 18.96 8.49
N HIS A 72 1.30 18.23 9.34
CA HIS A 72 0.73 17.69 10.59
C HIS A 72 1.83 17.47 11.63
N SER A 73 1.44 17.28 12.87
CA SER A 73 2.30 16.85 13.96
C SER A 73 2.78 15.43 13.72
N TRP A 74 4.02 15.18 14.13
CA TRP A 74 4.58 13.85 14.18
C TRP A 74 3.68 12.93 15.01
N VAL A 75 3.29 11.79 14.44
CA VAL A 75 2.48 10.80 15.13
C VAL A 75 3.42 9.90 15.95
N PRO A 76 3.39 9.98 17.30
CA PRO A 76 4.30 9.22 18.13
C PRO A 76 3.80 7.77 18.24
N GLY A 77 4.37 6.88 17.43
CA GLY A 77 3.99 5.47 17.45
C GLY A 77 4.86 4.62 16.52
N PRO A 78 4.92 3.30 16.75
CA PRO A 78 5.59 2.39 15.84
C PRO A 78 4.84 2.32 14.50
N THR A 79 5.57 2.06 13.44
CA THR A 79 5.01 1.71 12.13
C THR A 79 4.36 0.33 12.18
N LEU A 80 3.46 0.04 11.22
CA LEU A 80 2.90 -1.32 11.11
C LEU A 80 3.95 -2.39 10.78
N VAL A 81 5.09 -2.01 10.21
CA VAL A 81 6.18 -2.95 9.95
C VAL A 81 6.87 -3.36 11.24
N GLU A 82 7.05 -2.43 12.17
CA GLU A 82 7.68 -2.69 13.48
C GLU A 82 6.75 -3.48 14.41
N ILE A 83 5.46 -3.13 14.44
CA ILE A 83 4.50 -3.78 15.36
C ILE A 83 4.27 -5.26 15.03
N ALA A 84 4.43 -5.67 13.76
CA ALA A 84 4.23 -7.05 13.35
C ALA A 84 5.12 -8.04 14.12
N ASP A 85 6.33 -7.62 14.52
CA ASP A 85 7.24 -8.42 15.34
C ASP A 85 6.93 -8.29 16.84
N THR A 86 6.53 -7.12 17.32
CA THR A 86 6.39 -6.88 18.78
C THR A 86 5.01 -7.25 19.33
N ASP A 87 3.93 -6.98 18.59
CA ASP A 87 2.54 -7.23 19.02
C ASP A 87 1.67 -7.68 17.83
N PRO A 88 1.69 -8.99 17.51
CA PRO A 88 0.98 -9.51 16.35
C PRO A 88 -0.56 -9.41 16.38
N PRO A 89 -1.25 -9.57 17.53
CA PRO A 89 -2.68 -9.28 17.62
C PRO A 89 -3.04 -7.85 17.23
N VAL A 90 -2.27 -6.86 17.70
CA VAL A 90 -2.49 -5.45 17.33
C VAL A 90 -2.20 -5.22 15.84
N PHE A 91 -1.14 -5.84 15.31
CA PHE A 91 -0.86 -5.80 13.87
C PHE A 91 -2.02 -6.33 13.03
N ALA A 92 -2.56 -7.51 13.37
CA ALA A 92 -3.66 -8.12 12.63
C ALA A 92 -4.94 -7.26 12.70
N ALA A 93 -5.28 -6.73 13.88
CA ALA A 93 -6.42 -5.84 14.05
C ALA A 93 -6.28 -4.54 13.23
N ALA A 94 -5.07 -3.98 13.14
CA ALA A 94 -4.81 -2.81 12.30
C ALA A 94 -4.98 -3.11 10.81
N VAL A 95 -4.50 -4.28 10.34
CA VAL A 95 -4.69 -4.73 8.95
C VAL A 95 -6.18 -4.95 8.63
N GLU A 96 -6.95 -5.50 9.58
CA GLU A 96 -8.40 -5.65 9.46
C GLU A 96 -9.11 -4.29 9.35
N GLU A 97 -8.75 -3.34 10.21
CA GLU A 97 -9.32 -1.98 10.17
C GLU A 97 -9.00 -1.26 8.85
N ILE A 98 -7.75 -1.36 8.36
CA ILE A 98 -7.37 -0.78 7.05
C ILE A 98 -8.11 -1.47 5.90
N THR A 99 -8.30 -2.78 5.97
CA THR A 99 -9.10 -3.52 4.99
C THR A 99 -10.54 -3.00 4.94
N ALA A 100 -11.14 -2.74 6.11
CA ALA A 100 -12.47 -2.14 6.21
C ALA A 100 -12.50 -0.72 5.61
N TRP A 101 -11.47 0.10 5.83
CA TRP A 101 -11.36 1.42 5.19
C TRP A 101 -11.30 1.31 3.66
N VAL A 102 -10.46 0.43 3.12
CA VAL A 102 -10.34 0.22 1.66
C VAL A 102 -11.69 -0.20 1.06
N ARG A 103 -12.44 -1.08 1.73
CA ARG A 103 -13.78 -1.49 1.29
C ARG A 103 -14.79 -0.36 1.39
N GLY A 104 -14.78 0.42 2.47
CA GLY A 104 -15.65 1.58 2.63
C GLY A 104 -15.44 2.66 1.56
N LEU A 105 -14.22 2.75 1.03
CA LEU A 105 -13.86 3.69 -0.03
C LEU A 105 -14.24 3.23 -1.44
N ASP A 106 -14.65 1.97 -1.64
CA ASP A 106 -14.81 1.40 -3.00
C ASP A 106 -15.75 2.22 -3.89
N LEU A 107 -16.85 2.73 -3.31
CA LEU A 107 -17.86 3.55 -3.98
C LEU A 107 -17.63 5.07 -3.83
N VAL A 108 -16.54 5.47 -3.18
CA VAL A 108 -16.20 6.87 -2.89
C VAL A 108 -15.09 7.33 -3.84
N ASP A 109 -15.07 8.62 -4.18
CA ASP A 109 -14.02 9.21 -5.02
C ASP A 109 -12.74 9.52 -4.22
N ALA A 110 -12.28 8.54 -3.44
CA ALA A 110 -11.04 8.58 -2.67
C ALA A 110 -10.46 7.17 -2.49
N ARG A 111 -9.13 7.06 -2.43
CA ARG A 111 -8.38 5.82 -2.14
C ARG A 111 -7.26 6.14 -1.16
N ILE A 112 -6.67 5.11 -0.55
CA ILE A 112 -5.50 5.23 0.33
C ILE A 112 -4.36 4.36 -0.22
N ASP A 113 -3.12 4.81 -0.06
CA ASP A 113 -1.95 3.98 -0.35
C ASP A 113 -1.71 3.04 0.85
N THR A 114 -1.97 1.75 0.63
CA THR A 114 -1.92 0.70 1.66
C THR A 114 -0.52 0.15 1.93
N ASN A 115 0.54 0.85 1.50
CA ASN A 115 1.88 0.55 1.97
C ASN A 115 1.95 0.62 3.50
N LEU A 116 2.35 -0.47 4.17
CA LEU A 116 2.38 -0.57 5.64
C LEU A 116 3.20 0.54 6.31
N ALA A 117 4.18 1.07 5.58
CA ALA A 117 4.98 2.23 5.93
C ALA A 117 4.18 3.52 6.18
N ASN A 118 3.02 3.68 5.53
CA ASN A 118 2.21 4.89 5.57
C ASN A 118 1.33 4.95 6.83
N PHE A 119 1.46 3.98 7.74
CA PHE A 119 0.64 3.85 8.93
C PHE A 119 1.50 3.76 10.19
N CYS A 120 1.12 4.55 11.18
CA CYS A 120 1.61 4.44 12.55
C CYS A 120 0.47 3.98 13.48
N LEU A 121 0.80 3.45 14.64
CA LEU A 121 -0.17 3.14 15.69
C LEU A 121 -0.22 4.20 16.77
N VAL A 122 -1.42 4.67 17.08
CA VAL A 122 -1.73 5.50 18.27
C VAL A 122 -2.84 4.78 19.00
N ASP A 123 -2.69 4.56 20.31
CA ASP A 123 -3.67 3.83 21.13
C ASP A 123 -4.07 2.48 20.50
N SER A 124 -3.06 1.73 20.03
CA SER A 124 -3.18 0.43 19.35
C SER A 124 -4.02 0.44 18.06
N ARG A 125 -4.14 1.61 17.45
CA ARG A 125 -5.05 1.86 16.33
C ARG A 125 -4.31 2.54 15.17
N PRO A 126 -4.51 2.10 13.91
CA PRO A 126 -3.80 2.69 12.77
C PRO A 126 -4.20 4.15 12.57
N VAL A 127 -3.23 4.95 12.16
CA VAL A 127 -3.36 6.32 11.67
C VAL A 127 -2.62 6.41 10.33
N LEU A 128 -3.29 6.86 9.27
CA LEU A 128 -2.69 7.09 7.97
C LEU A 128 -1.87 8.40 8.01
N VAL A 129 -0.56 8.28 8.05
CA VAL A 129 0.37 9.43 8.15
C VAL A 129 0.82 9.95 6.79
N ASP A 130 0.58 9.21 5.72
CA ASP A 130 0.87 9.64 4.36
C ASP A 130 -0.41 9.77 3.51
N VAL A 131 -0.83 11.01 3.28
CA VAL A 131 -2.03 11.35 2.52
C VAL A 131 -1.74 11.98 1.16
N LEU A 132 -0.46 12.13 0.78
CA LEU A 132 -0.08 12.72 -0.51
C LEU A 132 0.63 11.70 -1.43
N PRO A 133 0.29 11.68 -2.73
CA PRO A 133 -0.71 12.49 -3.41
C PRO A 133 -2.14 12.03 -3.06
N PRO A 134 -3.13 12.91 -3.21
CA PRO A 134 -4.52 12.49 -3.11
C PRO A 134 -4.84 11.48 -4.21
N LEU A 135 -5.39 10.34 -3.84
CA LEU A 135 -5.77 9.28 -4.77
C LEU A 135 -7.27 9.39 -5.07
N VAL A 136 -7.62 10.13 -6.11
CA VAL A 136 -9.01 10.40 -6.53
C VAL A 136 -9.35 9.62 -7.81
N PRO A 137 -10.18 8.56 -7.75
CA PRO A 137 -10.55 7.73 -8.91
C PRO A 137 -11.03 8.48 -10.15
N SER A 138 -11.84 9.54 -10.01
CA SER A 138 -12.34 10.36 -11.13
C SER A 138 -11.23 11.13 -11.84
N ARG A 139 -10.07 11.27 -11.20
CA ARG A 139 -8.85 11.90 -11.71
C ARG A 139 -7.75 10.88 -11.98
N ARG A 140 -8.08 9.57 -12.01
CA ARG A 140 -7.11 8.50 -12.25
C ARG A 140 -6.32 8.79 -13.53
N PRO A 141 -4.98 8.85 -13.45
CA PRO A 141 -4.17 9.09 -14.63
C PRO A 141 -4.29 7.92 -15.62
N ARG A 142 -4.33 8.24 -16.92
CA ARG A 142 -4.26 7.24 -17.98
C ARG A 142 -2.85 6.65 -18.01
N PRO A 143 -2.68 5.33 -17.79
CA PRO A 143 -1.36 4.73 -17.79
C PRO A 143 -0.76 4.69 -19.20
N VAL A 144 0.50 5.07 -19.34
CA VAL A 144 1.22 5.09 -20.64
C VAL A 144 2.33 4.05 -20.71
N THR A 145 2.83 3.58 -19.57
CA THR A 145 3.84 2.52 -19.45
C THR A 145 3.29 1.29 -18.71
N LEU A 146 4.01 0.16 -18.75
CA LEU A 146 3.66 -1.02 -17.94
C LEU A 146 3.77 -0.74 -16.44
N PHE A 147 4.74 0.08 -16.02
CA PHE A 147 4.82 0.49 -14.63
C PHE A 147 3.59 1.31 -14.21
N ASP A 148 3.18 2.29 -15.02
CA ASP A 148 1.97 3.08 -14.73
C ASP A 148 0.74 2.18 -14.62
N ARG A 149 0.61 1.17 -15.49
CA ARG A 149 -0.50 0.21 -15.41
C ARG A 149 -0.50 -0.55 -14.08
N LEU A 150 0.66 -1.01 -13.62
CA LEU A 150 0.79 -1.71 -12.34
C LEU A 150 0.49 -0.78 -11.16
N PHE A 151 1.10 0.40 -11.17
CA PHE A 151 1.02 1.36 -10.07
C PHE A 151 -0.35 2.04 -9.97
N CYS A 152 -0.97 2.40 -11.11
CA CYS A 152 -2.35 2.87 -11.13
C CYS A 152 -3.33 1.80 -10.62
N ALA A 153 -3.12 0.52 -10.95
CA ALA A 153 -3.98 -0.52 -10.41
C ALA A 153 -3.81 -0.65 -8.89
N LEU A 154 -2.56 -0.63 -8.40
CA LEU A 154 -2.26 -0.63 -6.97
C LEU A 154 -2.89 0.54 -6.20
N CYS A 155 -3.00 1.72 -6.81
CA CYS A 155 -3.54 2.92 -6.15
C CYS A 155 -5.07 3.05 -6.24
N PHE A 156 -5.69 2.50 -7.29
CA PHE A 156 -7.09 2.80 -7.62
C PHE A 156 -8.02 1.58 -7.68
N ASP A 157 -7.49 0.41 -7.98
CA ASP A 157 -8.31 -0.80 -8.11
C ASP A 157 -8.39 -1.49 -6.74
N THR A 158 -9.57 -1.44 -6.11
CA THR A 158 -9.82 -1.92 -4.74
C THR A 158 -9.36 -3.36 -4.54
N ALA A 159 -9.70 -4.26 -5.48
CA ALA A 159 -9.27 -5.66 -5.41
C ALA A 159 -7.73 -5.80 -5.43
N VAL A 160 -7.03 -4.99 -6.23
CA VAL A 160 -5.56 -5.02 -6.32
C VAL A 160 -4.93 -4.44 -5.05
N THR A 161 -5.52 -3.37 -4.52
CA THR A 161 -5.10 -2.70 -3.28
C THR A 161 -5.20 -3.66 -2.08
N LEU A 162 -6.32 -4.39 -2.00
CA LEU A 162 -6.54 -5.42 -0.98
C LEU A 162 -5.56 -6.60 -1.15
N ASP A 163 -5.44 -7.17 -2.36
CA ASP A 163 -4.49 -8.26 -2.61
C ASP A 163 -3.05 -7.85 -2.23
N ALA A 164 -2.67 -6.60 -2.48
CA ALA A 164 -1.37 -6.05 -2.11
C ALA A 164 -1.21 -5.89 -0.58
N LEU A 165 -2.15 -5.24 0.10
CA LEU A 165 -2.13 -5.05 1.55
C LEU A 165 -2.01 -6.41 2.26
N CYS A 166 -2.90 -7.34 1.91
CA CYS A 166 -2.96 -8.68 2.45
C CYS A 166 -1.66 -9.46 2.23
N GLY A 167 -1.13 -9.42 1.00
CA GLY A 167 0.13 -10.09 0.66
C GLY A 167 1.33 -9.50 1.40
N TYR A 168 1.39 -8.17 1.58
CA TYR A 168 2.44 -7.53 2.37
C TYR A 168 2.31 -7.84 3.86
N ALA A 169 1.10 -7.83 4.41
CA ALA A 169 0.87 -8.16 5.81
C ALA A 169 1.30 -9.59 6.15
N LEU A 170 0.90 -10.58 5.32
CA LEU A 170 1.33 -11.96 5.50
C LEU A 170 2.84 -12.12 5.35
N ARG A 171 3.45 -11.48 4.33
CA ARG A 171 4.91 -11.51 4.18
C ARG A 171 5.61 -10.93 5.40
N THR A 172 5.11 -9.85 5.97
CA THR A 172 5.67 -9.24 7.19
C THR A 172 5.55 -10.21 8.36
N ALA A 173 4.38 -10.79 8.59
CA ALA A 173 4.16 -11.78 9.65
C ALA A 173 5.08 -13.01 9.51
N LEU A 174 5.22 -13.55 8.28
CA LEU A 174 6.08 -14.70 7.98
C LEU A 174 7.57 -14.44 8.24
N ARG A 175 8.02 -13.17 8.23
CA ARG A 175 9.42 -12.81 8.55
C ARG A 175 9.73 -12.81 10.04
N THR A 176 8.72 -12.76 10.91
CA THR A 176 8.91 -12.74 12.36
C THR A 176 9.24 -14.12 12.93
N GLU A 177 9.06 -15.19 12.14
CA GLU A 177 9.13 -16.59 12.56
C GLU A 177 8.14 -16.96 13.70
N ARG A 178 7.21 -16.06 14.05
CA ARG A 178 6.18 -16.28 15.07
C ARG A 178 4.90 -16.84 14.45
N ARG A 179 4.58 -18.10 14.76
CA ARG A 179 3.37 -18.76 14.27
C ARG A 179 2.07 -18.03 14.64
N GLU A 180 2.02 -17.41 15.82
CA GLU A 180 0.88 -16.64 16.29
C GLU A 180 0.59 -15.44 15.39
N ALA A 181 1.64 -14.73 14.95
CA ALA A 181 1.52 -13.59 14.04
C ALA A 181 0.94 -14.01 12.69
N VAL A 182 1.47 -15.10 12.14
CA VAL A 182 0.98 -15.68 10.89
C VAL A 182 -0.48 -16.09 11.00
N THR A 183 -0.85 -16.75 12.11
CA THR A 183 -2.24 -17.21 12.35
C THR A 183 -3.21 -16.05 12.48
N ALA A 184 -2.85 -15.00 13.23
CA ALA A 184 -3.69 -13.83 13.43
C ALA A 184 -3.98 -13.12 12.10
N VAL A 185 -2.96 -12.88 11.29
CA VAL A 185 -3.12 -12.25 9.97
C VAL A 185 -3.89 -13.16 9.03
N HIS A 186 -3.58 -14.47 8.99
CA HIS A 186 -4.29 -15.43 8.14
C HIS A 186 -5.80 -15.40 8.35
N ARG A 187 -6.27 -15.36 9.60
CA ARG A 187 -7.71 -15.25 9.92
C ARG A 187 -8.35 -13.96 9.37
N VAL A 188 -7.64 -12.84 9.46
CA VAL A 188 -8.10 -11.58 8.86
C VAL A 188 -8.20 -11.71 7.35
N MET A 189 -7.33 -12.49 6.70
CA MET A 189 -7.40 -12.70 5.25
C MET A 189 -8.56 -13.61 4.84
N GLU A 190 -8.87 -14.63 5.64
CA GLU A 190 -10.05 -15.49 5.43
C GLU A 190 -11.34 -14.69 5.54
N SER A 191 -11.45 -13.76 6.50
CA SER A 191 -12.61 -12.87 6.63
C SER A 191 -12.65 -11.76 5.57
N ALA A 192 -11.48 -11.28 5.15
CA ALA A 192 -11.31 -10.26 4.12
C ALA A 192 -11.35 -10.80 2.69
N ALA A 193 -11.47 -12.11 2.48
CA ALA A 193 -11.52 -12.70 1.15
C ALA A 193 -12.75 -12.21 0.40
N THR A 194 -12.57 -11.24 -0.50
CA THR A 194 -13.57 -10.91 -1.50
C THR A 194 -13.71 -12.12 -2.42
N PRO A 195 -14.94 -12.56 -2.77
CA PRO A 195 -15.14 -13.60 -3.77
C PRO A 195 -14.30 -13.28 -4.99
N ALA A 196 -13.66 -14.30 -5.56
CA ALA A 196 -12.78 -14.16 -6.71
C ALA A 196 -13.57 -13.67 -7.93
N GLY A 197 -13.80 -12.35 -8.01
CA GLY A 197 -14.11 -11.69 -9.25
C GLY A 197 -12.93 -11.92 -10.22
N PRO A 198 -13.20 -12.03 -11.52
CA PRO A 198 -12.15 -12.25 -12.49
C PRO A 198 -11.12 -11.12 -12.39
N ALA A 199 -9.91 -11.48 -11.95
CA ALA A 199 -8.77 -10.58 -11.96
C ALA A 199 -8.37 -10.35 -13.42
N HIS A 200 -8.88 -9.26 -14.00
CA HIS A 200 -8.56 -8.94 -15.38
C HIS A 200 -7.20 -8.23 -15.45
N GLY A 201 -6.32 -8.75 -16.31
CA GLY A 201 -5.04 -8.15 -16.60
C GLY A 201 -3.90 -8.54 -15.67
N PHE A 202 -2.70 -8.05 -16.00
CA PHE A 202 -1.48 -8.45 -15.29
C PHE A 202 -1.37 -7.88 -13.87
N PRO A 203 -1.83 -6.66 -13.52
CA PRO A 203 -1.68 -6.16 -12.14
C PRO A 203 -2.46 -7.03 -11.14
N ALA A 204 -3.71 -7.38 -11.46
CA ALA A 204 -4.51 -8.23 -10.61
C ALA A 204 -3.87 -9.62 -10.43
N ARG A 205 -3.38 -10.25 -11.51
CA ARG A 205 -2.62 -11.51 -11.40
C ARG A 205 -1.35 -11.36 -10.55
N TRP A 206 -0.62 -10.26 -10.72
CA TRP A 206 0.63 -9.97 -10.00
C TRP A 206 0.45 -9.94 -8.48
N PHE A 207 -0.52 -9.18 -7.99
CA PHE A 207 -0.77 -9.08 -6.55
C PHE A 207 -1.54 -10.29 -6.00
N ARG A 208 -2.50 -10.84 -6.75
CA ARG A 208 -3.18 -12.07 -6.35
C ARG A 208 -2.25 -13.26 -6.24
N GLY A 209 -1.31 -13.42 -7.16
CA GLY A 209 -0.29 -14.48 -7.08
C GLY A 209 0.58 -14.35 -5.84
N ARG A 210 0.96 -13.12 -5.47
CA ARG A 210 1.71 -12.86 -4.22
C ARG A 210 0.90 -13.25 -2.99
N LEU A 211 -0.37 -12.84 -2.92
CA LEU A 211 -1.25 -13.19 -1.82
C LEU A 211 -1.45 -14.70 -1.72
N ARG A 212 -1.78 -15.36 -2.84
CA ARG A 212 -1.95 -16.82 -2.89
C ARG A 212 -0.71 -17.56 -2.40
N LEU A 213 0.48 -17.17 -2.87
CA LEU A 213 1.72 -17.80 -2.41
C LEU A 213 1.99 -17.54 -0.92
N ALA A 214 1.75 -16.31 -0.44
CA ALA A 214 1.90 -15.99 0.99
C ALA A 214 0.93 -16.81 1.87
N LEU A 215 -0.31 -17.04 1.41
CA LEU A 215 -1.28 -17.92 2.07
C LEU A 215 -0.79 -19.37 2.09
N ARG A 216 -0.30 -19.90 0.97
CA ARG A 216 0.27 -21.26 0.91
C ARG A 216 1.46 -21.43 1.87
N CYS A 217 2.33 -20.42 1.97
CA CYS A 217 3.42 -20.43 2.97
C CYS A 217 2.92 -20.34 4.41
N ALA A 218 1.88 -19.53 4.68
CA ALA A 218 1.25 -19.46 6.00
C ALA A 218 0.62 -20.80 6.43
N SER A 219 0.08 -21.55 5.46
CA SER A 219 -0.45 -22.91 5.67
C SER A 219 0.62 -24.00 5.71
N GLY A 220 1.89 -23.68 5.43
CA GLY A 220 2.99 -24.65 5.37
C GLY A 220 3.03 -25.50 4.09
N GLU A 221 2.27 -25.15 3.06
CA GLU A 221 2.27 -25.83 1.76
C GLU A 221 3.48 -25.46 0.88
N GLU A 222 4.10 -24.31 1.15
CA GLU A 222 5.23 -23.76 0.40
C GLU A 222 6.27 -23.15 1.35
N SER A 223 7.55 -23.12 0.92
CA SER A 223 8.62 -22.56 1.75
C SER A 223 8.63 -21.02 1.76
N SER A 224 9.14 -20.43 2.85
CA SER A 224 9.36 -18.98 2.95
C SER A 224 10.35 -18.48 1.89
N GLU A 225 11.33 -19.30 1.50
CA GLU A 225 12.29 -19.02 0.44
C GLU A 225 11.58 -18.81 -0.92
N THR A 226 10.72 -19.74 -1.33
CA THR A 226 9.93 -19.63 -2.57
C THR A 226 9.09 -18.35 -2.58
N MET A 227 8.47 -17.99 -1.45
CA MET A 227 7.76 -16.73 -1.32
C MET A 227 8.70 -15.53 -1.48
N HIS A 228 9.84 -15.50 -0.80
CA HIS A 228 10.78 -14.39 -0.87
C HIS A 228 11.32 -14.18 -2.30
N GLU A 229 11.68 -15.25 -3.00
CA GLU A 229 12.06 -15.21 -4.40
C GLU A 229 10.95 -14.64 -5.28
N PHE A 230 9.71 -15.10 -5.09
CA PHE A 230 8.59 -14.62 -5.88
C PHE A 230 8.25 -13.16 -5.60
N PHE A 231 8.31 -12.71 -4.34
CA PHE A 231 8.15 -11.30 -3.97
C PHE A 231 9.28 -10.43 -4.54
N ALA A 232 10.51 -10.95 -4.62
CA ALA A 232 11.64 -10.25 -5.26
C ALA A 232 11.45 -10.15 -6.78
N LEU A 233 11.06 -11.26 -7.43
CA LEU A 233 10.73 -11.30 -8.86
C LEU A 233 9.63 -10.29 -9.20
N THR A 234 8.61 -10.22 -8.35
CA THR A 234 7.46 -9.35 -8.53
C THR A 234 7.63 -7.98 -7.86
N SER A 235 8.81 -7.58 -7.38
CA SER A 235 9.02 -6.30 -6.67
C SER A 235 8.55 -5.09 -7.49
N VAL A 236 7.65 -4.27 -6.93
CA VAL A 236 7.14 -3.04 -7.58
C VAL A 236 8.27 -2.02 -7.73
N LEU A 237 9.14 -1.91 -6.71
CA LEU A 237 10.30 -1.02 -6.73
C LEU A 237 11.28 -1.40 -7.83
N THR A 238 11.60 -2.69 -7.96
CA THR A 238 12.49 -3.17 -9.02
C THR A 238 11.84 -3.00 -10.39
N PHE A 239 10.53 -3.29 -10.52
CA PHE A 239 9.80 -3.12 -11.78
C PHE A 239 9.77 -1.67 -12.26
N ARG A 240 9.71 -0.71 -11.33
CA ARG A 240 9.84 0.74 -11.62
C ARG A 240 11.15 1.09 -12.31
N GLN A 241 12.25 0.50 -11.86
CA GLN A 241 13.61 0.82 -12.32
C GLN A 241 13.94 0.22 -13.70
N LEU A 242 13.15 -0.74 -14.17
CA LEU A 242 13.32 -1.35 -15.49
C LEU A 242 12.80 -0.43 -16.60
N ASP A 243 13.36 -0.53 -17.80
CA ASP A 243 12.76 0.02 -19.01
C ASP A 243 11.55 -0.81 -19.50
N GLU A 244 10.84 -0.34 -20.52
CA GLU A 244 9.66 -1.05 -21.04
C GLU A 244 9.96 -2.42 -21.64
N ALA A 245 11.12 -2.63 -22.26
CA ALA A 245 11.48 -3.92 -22.84
C ALA A 245 11.76 -4.95 -21.73
N ALA A 246 12.54 -4.55 -20.73
CA ALA A 246 12.84 -5.36 -19.55
C ALA A 246 11.58 -5.63 -18.71
N ARG A 247 10.64 -4.67 -18.60
CA ARG A 247 9.33 -4.90 -17.96
C ARG A 247 8.53 -5.98 -18.67
N ARG A 248 8.49 -6.00 -20.00
CA ARG A 248 7.82 -7.07 -20.77
C ARG A 248 8.47 -8.44 -20.52
N GLN A 249 9.79 -8.51 -20.56
CA GLN A 249 10.52 -9.75 -20.27
C GLN A 249 10.22 -10.24 -18.84
N ARG A 250 10.25 -9.34 -17.85
CA ARG A 250 9.93 -9.63 -16.46
C ARG A 250 8.52 -10.18 -16.29
N LEU A 251 7.53 -9.61 -17.00
CA LEU A 251 6.16 -10.15 -17.01
C LEU A 251 6.10 -11.58 -17.58
N GLY A 252 6.92 -11.89 -18.59
CA GLY A 252 7.10 -13.25 -19.10
C GLY A 252 7.62 -14.20 -18.03
N HIS A 253 8.69 -13.83 -17.33
CA HIS A 253 9.25 -14.63 -16.24
C HIS A 253 8.25 -14.85 -15.10
N VAL A 254 7.50 -13.81 -14.71
CA VAL A 254 6.43 -13.92 -13.71
C VAL A 254 5.34 -14.89 -14.16
N ALA A 255 4.92 -14.83 -15.42
CA ALA A 255 3.91 -15.74 -15.95
C ALA A 255 4.38 -17.20 -15.99
N VAL A 256 5.65 -17.45 -16.30
CA VAL A 256 6.26 -18.78 -16.22
C VAL A 256 6.26 -19.27 -14.77
N ARG A 257 6.78 -18.45 -13.84
CA ARG A 257 6.88 -18.80 -12.42
C ARG A 257 5.51 -19.05 -11.77
N MET A 258 4.49 -18.27 -12.13
CA MET A 258 3.12 -18.51 -11.66
C MET A 258 2.59 -19.88 -12.11
N ARG A 259 2.88 -20.31 -13.36
CA ARG A 259 2.48 -21.64 -13.83
C ARG A 259 3.20 -22.76 -13.08
N GLU A 260 4.50 -22.62 -12.84
CA GLU A 260 5.29 -23.59 -12.06
C GLU A 260 4.75 -23.75 -10.64
N LEU A 261 4.30 -22.65 -10.03
CA LEU A 261 3.75 -22.61 -8.68
C LEU A 261 2.24 -22.89 -8.61
N GLY A 262 1.56 -23.12 -9.74
CA GLY A 262 0.10 -23.34 -9.77
C GLY A 262 -0.75 -22.14 -9.30
N LEU A 263 -0.30 -20.91 -9.55
CA LEU A 263 -0.92 -19.66 -9.08
C LEU A 263 -1.89 -19.01 -10.09
#